data_AF-A7S2E3-F1
#
_entry.id   AF-A7S2E3-F1
#
_cell.length_a   1.000
_cell.length_b   1.000
_cell.length_c   1.000
_cell.angle_alpha   90.00
_cell.angle_beta   90.00
_cell.angle_gamma   90.00
#
_symmetry.space_group_name_H-M   'P 1'
#
loop_
_entity.id
_entity.type
_entity.pdbx_description
1 polymer ?
#
loop_
_entity_poly.entity_id
_entity_poly.type
_entity_poly.pdbx_seq_one_letter_code
_entity_poly.pdbx_strand_id
1 'polypeptide(L)'
;MEKYGVPEKIIRIVRLFYEDFQCAVEDQGETGEWFNIKTGVKQGCNMSGLCFYWSWILRRSVGKGENGIRWKFTSKLDDLDFADDIALLSSTKHHIQEKTAKLDGEARGAGLKINLEKTKMLRINAKQHGNTVINGKEIEDVSEFTDSPMEWTTPHDAALCREVLLQNPYTERKKTTQRAKIWQTISERLAVLEKPKFKSTIGKRAVQDRVMLLVTKFKRRMAAERRESGINPRMSEVDTMLEEIAAREREAGLLRETEADGSKKKVEQEKAKGEEIRKRAMEKLGDTKKREESASKKSRRDSPMEWTTPHDAALCREVLLQNPYTERKKTTQRAKIWQTITDGSKKKVEQEKAKGEEIRKRAMEKLGDTKKREESASKKSRRSGSMMVEYLKEKNEKDRAIKERELELHERKEREDSQRHDTILQLI
;
A
#
# COMPACT_ATOMS: atom_id res chain seq x y z
N MET A 1 -27.02 28.36 -21.40
CA MET A 1 -27.82 27.26 -21.97
C MET A 1 -28.98 27.76 -22.81
N GLU A 2 -29.86 28.61 -22.28
CA GLU A 2 -31.02 29.17 -23.03
C GLU A 2 -30.63 29.86 -24.35
N LYS A 3 -29.61 30.71 -24.33
CA LYS A 3 -29.07 31.37 -25.54
C LYS A 3 -28.49 30.42 -26.60
N TYR A 4 -28.21 29.17 -26.23
CA TYR A 4 -27.70 28.15 -27.15
C TYR A 4 -28.83 27.27 -27.71
N GLY A 5 -30.10 27.60 -27.45
CA GLY A 5 -31.26 26.83 -27.92
C GLY A 5 -31.45 25.50 -27.20
N VAL A 6 -30.84 25.32 -26.02
CA VAL A 6 -31.04 24.12 -25.21
C VAL A 6 -32.51 24.06 -24.76
N PRO A 7 -33.24 22.94 -24.98
CA PRO A 7 -34.62 22.81 -24.56
C PRO A 7 -34.82 23.12 -23.08
N GLU A 8 -35.89 23.85 -22.76
CA GLU A 8 -36.19 24.31 -21.40
C GLU A 8 -36.24 23.17 -20.37
N LYS A 9 -36.74 22.00 -20.79
CA LYS A 9 -36.76 20.78 -19.97
C LYS A 9 -35.36 20.38 -19.48
N ILE A 10 -34.35 20.46 -20.36
CA ILE A 10 -32.96 20.13 -20.01
C ILE A 10 -32.38 21.20 -19.08
N ILE A 11 -32.65 22.49 -19.36
CA ILE A 11 -32.23 23.60 -18.51
C ILE A 11 -32.78 23.44 -17.09
N ARG A 12 -34.05 23.05 -16.96
CA ARG A 12 -34.70 22.81 -15.67
C ARG A 12 -34.06 21.65 -14.91
N ILE A 13 -33.77 20.54 -15.59
CA ILE A 13 -33.07 19.40 -14.99
C ILE A 13 -31.69 19.83 -14.48
N VAL A 14 -30.91 20.54 -15.30
CA VAL A 14 -29.60 21.07 -14.88
C VAL A 14 -29.75 21.99 -13.68
N ARG A 15 -30.73 22.91 -13.69
CA ARG A 15 -30.97 23.83 -12.58
C ARG A 15 -31.20 23.08 -11.28
N LEU A 16 -32.06 22.06 -11.28
CA LEU A 16 -32.32 21.21 -10.12
C LEU A 16 -31.05 20.51 -9.58
N PHE A 17 -30.11 20.13 -10.45
CA PHE A 17 -28.84 19.53 -10.01
C PHE A 17 -27.87 20.52 -9.34
N TYR A 18 -28.04 21.83 -9.58
CA TYR A 18 -27.17 22.90 -9.10
C TYR A 18 -27.87 23.84 -8.10
N GLU A 19 -29.15 23.66 -7.84
CA GLU A 19 -29.91 24.42 -6.84
C GLU A 19 -29.68 23.83 -5.44
N ASP A 20 -29.43 24.70 -4.45
CA ASP A 20 -29.22 24.36 -3.04
C ASP A 20 -28.25 23.19 -2.76
N PHE A 21 -27.23 23.02 -3.61
CA PHE A 21 -26.34 21.89 -3.48
C PHE A 21 -25.34 22.06 -2.34
N GLN A 22 -25.16 20.98 -1.57
CA GLN A 22 -24.22 20.89 -0.47
C GLN A 22 -23.11 19.89 -0.81
N CYS A 23 -21.91 20.14 -0.31
CA CYS A 23 -20.79 19.21 -0.37
C CYS A 23 -20.18 19.03 1.02
N ALA A 24 -19.56 17.88 1.24
CA ALA A 24 -18.75 17.57 2.40
C ALA A 24 -17.44 16.92 1.92
N VAL A 25 -16.36 17.10 2.68
CA VAL A 25 -15.07 16.47 2.38
C VAL A 25 -14.98 15.16 3.16
N GLU A 26 -14.69 14.05 2.49
CA GLU A 26 -14.43 12.76 3.14
C GLU A 26 -12.92 12.56 3.28
N ASP A 27 -12.44 12.41 4.51
CA ASP A 27 -11.05 12.05 4.81
C ASP A 27 -11.01 10.80 5.70
N GLN A 28 -10.24 9.80 5.28
CA GLN A 28 -10.07 8.52 5.99
C GLN A 28 -11.37 7.79 6.42
N GLY A 29 -12.48 8.03 5.73
CA GLY A 29 -13.79 7.44 6.01
C GLY A 29 -14.65 8.26 6.99
N GLU A 30 -14.16 9.40 7.45
CA GLU A 30 -14.93 10.39 8.18
C GLU A 30 -15.43 11.47 7.20
N THR A 31 -16.75 11.70 7.20
CA THR A 31 -17.37 12.78 6.41
C THR A 31 -17.38 14.06 7.22
N GLY A 32 -16.74 15.10 6.70
CA GLY A 32 -16.73 16.43 7.31
C GLY A 32 -18.09 17.15 7.25
N GLU A 33 -18.12 18.38 7.73
CA GLU A 33 -19.34 19.19 7.75
C GLU A 33 -19.83 19.53 6.33
N TRP A 34 -21.16 19.55 6.18
CA TRP A 34 -21.81 19.93 4.93
C TRP A 34 -21.78 21.44 4.77
N PHE A 35 -21.34 21.91 3.60
CA PHE A 35 -21.34 23.32 3.23
C PHE A 35 -22.04 23.54 1.89
N ASN A 36 -22.78 24.64 1.78
CA ASN A 36 -23.47 25.02 0.56
C ASN A 36 -22.47 25.59 -0.45
N ILE A 37 -22.53 25.09 -1.68
CA ILE A 37 -21.73 25.66 -2.76
C ILE A 37 -22.63 26.62 -3.54
N LYS A 38 -22.20 27.89 -3.59
CA LYS A 38 -22.96 28.97 -4.24
C LYS A 38 -22.51 29.26 -5.66
N THR A 39 -21.30 28.84 -6.03
CA THR A 39 -20.67 29.18 -7.31
C THR A 39 -19.85 28.02 -7.86
N GLY A 40 -19.62 28.03 -9.17
CA GLY A 40 -18.78 27.05 -9.85
C GLY A 40 -19.51 25.79 -10.30
N VAL A 41 -18.77 24.94 -11.03
CA VAL A 41 -19.25 23.65 -11.54
C VAL A 41 -18.65 22.51 -10.73
N LYS A 42 -19.36 21.38 -10.63
CA LYS A 42 -18.92 20.22 -9.83
C LYS A 42 -17.71 19.53 -10.47
N GLN A 43 -16.51 19.64 -9.89
CA GLN A 43 -15.36 18.91 -10.39
C GLN A 43 -15.61 17.39 -10.29
N GLY A 44 -15.28 16.65 -11.36
CA GLY A 44 -15.56 15.22 -11.47
C GLY A 44 -16.99 14.86 -11.89
N CYS A 45 -17.90 15.82 -12.01
CA CYS A 45 -19.22 15.58 -12.60
C CYS A 45 -19.14 15.54 -14.13
N ASN A 46 -19.74 14.52 -14.76
CA ASN A 46 -19.78 14.42 -16.23
C ASN A 46 -20.43 15.64 -16.92
N MET A 47 -21.32 16.34 -16.22
CA MET A 47 -22.00 17.54 -16.73
C MET A 47 -21.18 18.82 -16.57
N SER A 48 -20.17 18.85 -15.70
CA SER A 48 -19.47 20.09 -15.37
C SER A 48 -18.64 20.62 -16.54
N GLY A 49 -17.99 19.75 -17.32
CA GLY A 49 -17.26 20.15 -18.53
C GLY A 49 -18.16 20.85 -19.56
N LEU A 50 -19.36 20.32 -19.81
CA LEU A 50 -20.33 20.92 -20.73
C LEU A 50 -20.89 22.26 -20.19
N CYS A 51 -21.19 22.31 -18.89
CA CYS A 51 -21.66 23.54 -18.25
C CYS A 51 -20.60 24.65 -18.29
N PHE A 52 -19.33 24.28 -18.13
CA PHE A 52 -18.19 25.20 -18.19
C PHE A 52 -17.90 25.66 -19.62
N TYR A 53 -17.94 24.75 -20.59
CA TYR A 53 -17.77 25.07 -22.01
C TYR A 53 -18.86 26.01 -22.54
N TRP A 54 -20.10 25.87 -22.08
CA TRP A 54 -21.19 26.80 -22.41
C TRP A 54 -21.10 28.15 -21.67
N SER A 55 -20.04 28.40 -20.90
CA SER A 55 -19.80 29.72 -20.33
C SER A 55 -19.61 30.73 -21.47
N TRP A 56 -20.48 31.73 -21.50
CA TRP A 56 -20.64 32.70 -22.60
C TRP A 56 -19.47 33.69 -22.75
N ILE A 57 -18.44 33.58 -21.91
CA ILE A 57 -17.46 34.63 -21.62
C ILE A 57 -16.58 34.88 -22.84
N LEU A 58 -16.03 33.82 -23.44
CA LEU A 58 -15.14 33.94 -24.59
C LEU A 58 -15.85 34.49 -25.83
N ARG A 59 -17.04 33.99 -26.11
CA ARG A 59 -17.85 34.43 -27.26
C ARG A 59 -18.28 35.89 -27.19
N ARG A 60 -18.40 36.50 -26.01
CA ARG A 60 -18.70 37.93 -25.85
C ARG A 60 -17.43 38.79 -25.81
N SER A 61 -16.36 38.27 -25.20
CA SER A 61 -15.08 38.95 -25.07
C SER A 61 -14.40 39.15 -26.42
N VAL A 62 -14.40 38.11 -27.26
CA VAL A 62 -13.77 38.15 -28.57
C VAL A 62 -14.80 38.62 -29.61
N GLY A 63 -14.58 39.81 -30.17
CA GLY A 63 -15.47 40.41 -31.18
C GLY A 63 -15.49 39.63 -32.50
N LYS A 64 -16.42 39.96 -33.40
CA LYS A 64 -16.56 39.35 -34.73
C LYS A 64 -15.37 39.69 -35.66
N GLY A 65 -14.21 39.06 -35.48
CA GLY A 65 -13.32 38.74 -36.61
C GLY A 65 -12.34 39.82 -37.10
N GLU A 66 -12.30 41.03 -36.56
CA GLU A 66 -11.53 42.11 -37.21
C GLU A 66 -10.11 42.30 -36.65
N ASN A 67 -9.87 41.94 -35.38
CA ASN A 67 -8.63 42.28 -34.67
C ASN A 67 -7.68 41.08 -34.47
N GLY A 68 -7.90 39.99 -35.21
CA GLY A 68 -7.14 38.74 -35.15
C GLY A 68 -6.00 38.66 -36.16
N ILE A 69 -5.31 37.52 -36.17
CA ILE A 69 -4.27 37.21 -37.14
C ILE A 69 -4.92 36.65 -38.41
N ARG A 70 -4.49 37.08 -39.59
CA ARG A 70 -5.02 36.53 -40.86
C ARG A 70 -4.69 35.04 -40.95
N TRP A 71 -5.72 34.20 -41.05
CA TRP A 71 -5.60 32.74 -41.16
C TRP A 71 -5.80 32.25 -42.59
N LYS A 72 -6.83 32.78 -43.28
CA LYS A 72 -7.09 32.57 -44.71
C LYS A 72 -7.30 33.91 -45.41
N PHE A 73 -7.52 33.89 -46.72
CA PHE A 73 -7.83 35.08 -47.51
C PHE A 73 -9.02 35.87 -46.96
N THR A 74 -10.06 35.18 -46.46
CA THR A 74 -11.30 35.80 -45.96
C THR A 74 -11.51 35.70 -44.45
N SER A 75 -10.61 35.03 -43.70
CA SER A 75 -10.82 34.75 -42.28
C SER A 75 -9.63 35.15 -41.41
N LYS A 76 -9.93 35.66 -40.22
CA LYS A 76 -8.96 35.91 -39.15
C LYS A 76 -9.18 34.92 -38.01
N LEU A 77 -8.11 34.61 -37.30
CA LEU A 77 -8.10 33.82 -36.08
C LEU A 77 -7.84 34.77 -34.91
N ASP A 78 -8.83 34.88 -34.02
CA ASP A 78 -8.81 35.86 -32.93
C ASP A 78 -8.37 35.27 -31.59
N ASP A 79 -8.63 33.98 -31.38
CA ASP A 79 -8.44 33.28 -30.12
C ASP A 79 -8.37 31.75 -30.32
N LEU A 80 -7.82 31.08 -29.31
CA LEU A 80 -7.86 29.64 -29.10
C LEU A 80 -8.19 29.40 -27.63
N ASP A 81 -9.12 28.50 -27.34
CA ASP A 81 -9.55 28.21 -25.98
C ASP A 81 -9.59 26.70 -25.69
N PHE A 82 -9.19 26.33 -24.48
CA PHE A 82 -9.35 24.98 -23.96
C PHE A 82 -9.61 25.04 -22.46
N ALA A 83 -10.85 24.73 -22.07
CA ALA A 83 -11.29 24.85 -20.68
C ALA A 83 -10.94 26.25 -20.11
N ASP A 84 -10.09 26.32 -19.08
CA ASP A 84 -9.67 27.54 -18.41
C ASP A 84 -8.48 28.25 -19.09
N ASP A 85 -7.84 27.61 -20.07
CA ASP A 85 -6.73 28.18 -20.83
C ASP A 85 -7.24 28.90 -22.09
N ILE A 86 -6.82 30.17 -22.26
CA ILE A 86 -7.24 31.03 -23.37
C ILE A 86 -6.00 31.70 -23.97
N ALA A 87 -5.82 31.58 -25.28
CA ALA A 87 -4.80 32.28 -26.04
C ALA A 87 -5.47 33.31 -26.96
N LEU A 88 -5.25 34.60 -26.69
CA LEU A 88 -5.71 35.68 -27.55
C LEU A 88 -4.65 36.00 -28.61
N LEU A 89 -5.08 36.16 -29.86
CA LEU A 89 -4.20 36.37 -31.01
C LEU A 89 -4.49 37.72 -31.66
N SER A 90 -3.44 38.50 -31.92
CA SER A 90 -3.57 39.76 -32.65
C SER A 90 -2.28 40.16 -33.37
N SER A 91 -2.42 40.97 -34.41
CA SER A 91 -1.29 41.54 -35.15
C SER A 91 -0.75 42.85 -34.54
N THR A 92 -1.49 43.49 -33.63
CA THR A 92 -1.07 44.78 -33.03
C THR A 92 -1.18 44.75 -31.51
N LYS A 93 -0.30 45.50 -30.84
CA LYS A 93 -0.33 45.65 -29.37
C LYS A 93 -1.63 46.32 -28.91
N HIS A 94 -2.11 47.32 -29.64
CA HIS A 94 -3.35 48.01 -29.30
C HIS A 94 -4.53 47.03 -29.20
N HIS A 95 -4.67 46.16 -30.21
CA HIS A 95 -5.74 45.16 -30.24
C HIS A 95 -5.59 44.11 -29.14
N ILE A 96 -4.37 43.64 -28.81
CA ILE A 96 -4.21 42.68 -27.71
C ILE A 96 -4.58 43.32 -26.36
N GLN A 97 -4.24 44.59 -26.16
CA GLN A 97 -4.57 45.34 -24.94
C GLN A 97 -6.10 45.50 -24.79
N GLU A 98 -6.79 45.85 -25.86
CA GLU A 98 -8.25 45.97 -25.90
C GLU A 98 -8.95 44.63 -25.64
N LYS A 99 -8.52 43.57 -26.35
CA LYS A 99 -9.05 42.21 -26.18
C LYS A 99 -8.90 41.72 -24.74
N THR A 100 -7.74 41.97 -24.14
CA THR A 100 -7.45 41.51 -22.78
C THR A 100 -8.25 42.30 -21.74
N ALA A 101 -8.41 43.61 -21.91
CA ALA A 101 -9.26 44.42 -21.04
C ALA A 101 -10.74 44.00 -21.13
N LYS A 102 -11.21 43.69 -22.33
CA LYS A 102 -12.57 43.21 -22.56
C LYS A 102 -12.79 41.81 -21.97
N LEU A 103 -11.83 40.90 -22.15
CA LEU A 103 -11.86 39.57 -21.55
C LEU A 103 -11.94 39.65 -20.03
N ASP A 104 -11.15 40.53 -19.42
CA ASP A 104 -11.15 40.72 -17.98
C ASP A 104 -12.48 41.28 -17.45
N GLY A 105 -13.09 42.24 -18.16
CA GLY A 105 -14.42 42.76 -17.83
C GLY A 105 -15.52 41.70 -17.88
N GLU A 106 -15.55 40.89 -18.94
CA GLU A 106 -16.53 39.81 -19.10
C GLU A 106 -16.29 38.66 -18.10
N ALA A 107 -15.02 38.32 -17.83
CA ALA A 107 -14.65 37.33 -16.82
C ALA A 107 -15.13 37.76 -15.43
N ARG A 108 -14.88 39.02 -15.04
CA ARG A 108 -15.37 39.59 -13.77
C ARG A 108 -16.90 39.57 -13.70
N GLY A 109 -17.58 39.93 -14.79
CA GLY A 109 -19.05 39.89 -14.88
C GLY A 109 -19.64 38.49 -14.70
N ALA A 110 -18.88 37.45 -15.04
CA ALA A 110 -19.26 36.06 -14.84
C ALA A 110 -18.74 35.44 -13.53
N GLY A 111 -18.08 36.23 -12.66
CA GLY A 111 -17.49 35.76 -11.41
C GLY A 111 -16.20 34.95 -11.56
N LEU A 112 -15.52 35.04 -12.72
CA LEU A 112 -14.19 34.47 -12.95
C LEU A 112 -13.09 35.50 -12.68
N LYS A 113 -11.90 35.01 -12.35
CA LYS A 113 -10.71 35.84 -12.11
C LYS A 113 -9.56 35.34 -12.98
N ILE A 114 -8.97 36.24 -13.77
CA ILE A 114 -7.76 35.94 -14.56
C ILE A 114 -6.57 35.78 -13.61
N ASN A 115 -5.82 34.69 -13.79
CA ASN A 115 -4.57 34.47 -13.07
C ASN A 115 -3.43 35.23 -13.76
N LEU A 116 -3.09 36.40 -13.22
CA LEU A 116 -2.05 37.27 -13.76
C LEU A 116 -0.63 36.68 -13.68
N GLU A 117 -0.38 35.74 -12.78
CA GLU A 117 0.95 35.10 -12.68
C GLU A 117 1.17 34.08 -13.80
N LYS A 118 0.09 33.38 -14.19
CA LYS A 118 0.10 32.42 -15.30
C LYS A 118 -0.10 33.08 -16.67
N THR A 119 -0.68 34.26 -16.71
CA THR A 119 -0.86 35.00 -17.96
C THR A 119 0.50 35.49 -18.45
N LYS A 120 0.88 35.12 -19.67
CA LYS A 120 2.14 35.54 -20.33
C LYS A 120 1.83 36.07 -21.72
N MET A 121 2.73 36.91 -22.24
CA MET A 121 2.68 37.37 -23.62
C MET A 121 3.81 36.76 -24.44
N LEU A 122 3.48 36.14 -25.56
CA LEU A 122 4.47 35.75 -26.58
C LEU A 122 4.40 36.73 -27.76
N ARG A 123 5.55 37.21 -28.20
CA ARG A 123 5.68 38.09 -29.36
C ARG A 123 6.51 37.43 -30.42
N ILE A 124 5.94 37.27 -31.61
CA ILE A 124 6.62 36.70 -32.77
C ILE A 124 6.78 37.81 -33.81
N ASN A 125 8.02 38.11 -34.20
CA ASN A 125 8.34 39.12 -35.22
C ASN A 125 7.77 40.54 -34.95
N ALA A 126 7.63 40.93 -33.68
CA ALA A 126 7.08 42.23 -33.29
C ALA A 126 8.15 43.32 -33.27
N LYS A 127 7.88 44.47 -33.90
CA LYS A 127 8.76 45.66 -33.90
C LYS A 127 8.54 46.60 -32.71
N GLN A 128 7.42 46.47 -32.01
CA GLN A 128 7.04 47.36 -30.90
C GLN A 128 7.29 46.68 -29.55
N HIS A 129 8.17 47.30 -28.75
CA HIS A 129 8.49 46.90 -27.38
C HIS A 129 7.71 47.79 -26.41
N GLY A 130 6.91 47.18 -25.54
CA GLY A 130 6.23 47.89 -24.48
C GLY A 130 5.24 46.97 -23.79
N ASN A 131 5.20 47.04 -22.47
CA ASN A 131 4.46 46.09 -21.64
C ASN A 131 2.95 46.27 -21.82
N THR A 132 2.22 45.18 -21.74
CA THR A 132 0.75 45.16 -21.76
C THR A 132 0.29 45.03 -20.33
N VAL A 133 -0.73 45.81 -19.96
CA VAL A 133 -1.17 45.95 -18.57
C VAL A 133 -2.56 45.35 -18.41
N ILE A 134 -2.73 44.43 -17.48
CA ILE A 134 -4.05 43.92 -17.08
C ILE A 134 -4.25 44.29 -15.61
N ASN A 135 -5.36 44.96 -15.29
CA ASN A 135 -5.67 45.32 -13.89
C ASN A 135 -4.54 46.07 -13.17
N GLY A 136 -3.82 46.95 -13.90
CA GLY A 136 -2.70 47.71 -13.35
C GLY A 136 -1.39 46.92 -13.16
N LYS A 137 -1.35 45.64 -13.52
CA LYS A 137 -0.14 44.80 -13.47
C LYS A 137 0.37 44.52 -14.89
N GLU A 138 1.68 44.67 -15.07
CA GLU A 138 2.35 44.31 -16.32
C GLU A 138 2.42 42.79 -16.48
N ILE A 139 2.08 42.32 -17.68
CA ILE A 139 2.25 40.91 -18.06
C ILE A 139 3.69 40.70 -18.50
N GLU A 140 4.28 39.59 -18.07
CA GLU A 140 5.60 39.16 -18.51
C GLU A 140 5.58 38.75 -20.00
N ASP A 141 6.54 39.30 -20.77
CA ASP A 141 6.85 38.87 -22.13
C ASP A 141 7.77 37.63 -22.07
N VAL A 142 7.36 36.53 -22.71
CA VAL A 142 8.13 35.29 -22.82
C VAL A 142 8.58 35.06 -24.26
N SER A 143 9.77 34.47 -24.44
CA SER A 143 10.29 34.10 -25.76
C SER A 143 9.71 32.78 -26.29
N GLU A 144 9.20 31.94 -25.40
CA GLU A 144 8.60 30.65 -25.71
C GLU A 144 7.55 30.28 -24.65
N PHE A 145 6.47 29.65 -25.07
CA PHE A 145 5.59 28.91 -24.16
C PHE A 145 6.12 27.48 -24.10
N THR A 146 7.09 27.21 -23.21
CA THR A 146 7.58 25.85 -22.98
C THR A 146 6.62 25.08 -22.08
N ASP A 147 5.50 24.67 -22.67
CA ASP A 147 4.69 23.55 -22.20
C ASP A 147 5.04 22.26 -22.93
N SER A 148 6.21 22.16 -23.58
CA SER A 148 6.68 20.87 -24.07
C SER A 148 6.72 19.89 -22.90
N PRO A 149 5.85 18.86 -22.90
CA PRO A 149 5.91 17.84 -21.87
C PRO A 149 7.29 17.22 -21.97
N MET A 150 7.98 17.16 -20.84
CA MET A 150 9.19 16.36 -20.75
C MET A 150 8.82 14.93 -21.17
N GLU A 151 9.47 14.43 -22.20
CA GLU A 151 9.25 13.08 -22.68
C GLU A 151 9.98 12.08 -21.79
N TRP A 152 9.24 11.07 -21.33
CA TRP A 152 9.83 9.96 -20.59
C TRP A 152 10.60 9.06 -21.54
N THR A 153 11.93 9.07 -21.40
CA THR A 153 12.83 8.19 -22.15
C THR A 153 13.38 7.07 -21.26
N THR A 154 14.03 6.06 -21.85
CA THR A 154 14.61 4.93 -21.10
C THR A 154 15.57 5.39 -19.98
N PRO A 155 16.47 6.37 -20.19
CA PRO A 155 17.26 6.95 -19.10
C PRO A 155 16.43 7.54 -17.97
N HIS A 156 15.31 8.21 -18.27
CA HIS A 156 14.42 8.77 -17.26
C HIS A 156 13.74 7.67 -16.44
N ASP A 157 13.26 6.63 -17.12
CA ASP A 157 12.66 5.47 -16.45
C ASP A 157 13.68 4.75 -15.55
N ALA A 158 14.93 4.61 -15.99
CA ALA A 158 16.01 4.04 -15.18
C ALA A 158 16.30 4.88 -13.93
N ALA A 159 16.45 6.21 -14.08
CA ALA A 159 16.68 7.11 -12.95
C ALA A 159 15.50 7.11 -11.96
N LEU A 160 14.27 7.11 -12.47
CA LEU A 160 13.05 6.98 -11.68
C LEU A 160 13.03 5.67 -10.88
N CYS A 161 13.26 4.53 -11.54
CA CYS A 161 13.26 3.22 -10.88
C CYS A 161 14.33 3.13 -9.78
N ARG A 162 15.54 3.66 -10.03
CA ARG A 162 16.61 3.72 -9.02
C ARG A 162 16.18 4.51 -7.79
N GLU A 163 15.62 5.71 -7.97
CA GLU A 163 15.21 6.53 -6.83
C GLU A 163 14.05 5.90 -6.05
N VAL A 164 13.11 5.23 -6.75
CA VAL A 164 12.00 4.50 -6.11
C VAL A 164 12.50 3.32 -5.30
N LEU A 165 13.51 2.58 -5.79
CA LEU A 165 14.14 1.51 -5.03
C LEU A 165 14.92 2.05 -3.83
N LEU A 166 15.57 3.20 -3.96
CA LEU A 166 16.31 3.81 -2.86
C LEU A 166 15.37 4.29 -1.73
N GLN A 167 14.31 5.02 -2.09
CA GLN A 167 13.36 5.59 -1.12
C GLN A 167 12.32 4.58 -0.62
N ASN A 168 12.08 3.51 -1.38
CA ASN A 168 11.15 2.43 -1.08
C ASN A 168 9.78 2.88 -0.51
N PRO A 169 8.93 3.56 -1.32
CA PRO A 169 7.64 4.09 -0.85
C PRO A 169 6.61 3.02 -0.45
N TYR A 170 6.94 1.73 -0.58
CA TYR A 170 6.04 0.62 -0.29
C TYR A 170 6.12 0.14 1.16
N THR A 171 7.14 0.55 1.92
CA THR A 171 7.19 0.37 3.38
C THR A 171 5.95 0.96 4.03
N GLU A 172 5.57 2.16 3.59
CA GLU A 172 4.42 2.90 4.09
C GLU A 172 3.08 2.44 3.48
N ARG A 173 2.01 2.55 4.27
CA ARG A 173 0.65 2.14 3.86
C ARG A 173 0.15 2.98 2.68
N LYS A 174 -0.71 2.37 1.85
CA LYS A 174 -1.39 3.09 0.75
C LYS A 174 -2.22 4.24 1.34
N LYS A 175 -2.27 5.37 0.64
CA LYS A 175 -3.05 6.57 1.01
C LYS A 175 -2.66 7.24 2.34
N THR A 176 -1.42 7.08 2.81
CA THR A 176 -0.92 7.82 3.98
C THR A 176 -0.14 9.09 3.59
N THR A 177 -0.15 10.07 4.49
CA THR A 177 0.65 11.29 4.36
C THR A 177 2.15 10.99 4.32
N GLN A 178 2.62 9.99 5.07
CA GLN A 178 4.02 9.56 5.06
C GLN A 178 4.43 9.04 3.69
N ARG A 179 3.63 8.18 3.07
CA ARG A 179 3.89 7.72 1.70
C ARG A 179 3.86 8.85 0.68
N ALA A 180 2.94 9.81 0.85
CA ALA A 180 2.88 10.99 -0.01
C ALA A 180 4.11 11.89 0.13
N LYS A 181 4.73 11.96 1.33
CA LYS A 181 6.01 12.65 1.56
C LYS A 181 7.16 11.92 0.86
N ILE A 182 7.22 10.59 0.92
CA ILE A 182 8.26 9.82 0.21
C ILE A 182 8.20 10.09 -1.30
N TRP A 183 7.00 10.03 -1.90
CA TRP A 183 6.85 10.35 -3.33
C TRP A 183 7.19 11.82 -3.66
N GLN A 184 6.95 12.73 -2.72
CA GLN A 184 7.37 14.12 -2.86
C GLN A 184 8.90 14.24 -2.89
N THR A 185 9.59 13.57 -1.98
CA THR A 185 11.06 13.52 -1.94
C THR A 185 11.65 12.91 -3.20
N ILE A 186 11.08 11.82 -3.73
CA ILE A 186 11.50 11.24 -5.02
C ILE A 186 11.38 12.29 -6.12
N SER A 187 10.25 13.00 -6.19
CA SER A 187 10.01 14.05 -7.19
C SER A 187 11.04 15.18 -7.12
N GLU A 188 11.33 15.65 -5.91
CA GLU A 188 12.30 16.73 -5.66
C GLU A 188 13.72 16.33 -6.05
N ARG A 189 14.12 15.09 -5.74
CA ARG A 189 15.44 14.57 -6.12
C ARG A 189 15.58 14.42 -7.63
N LEU A 190 14.55 13.91 -8.30
CA LEU A 190 14.55 13.80 -9.76
C LEU A 190 14.64 15.19 -10.43
N ALA A 191 13.99 16.21 -9.88
CA ALA A 191 14.03 17.57 -10.40
C ALA A 191 15.43 18.22 -10.37
N VAL A 192 16.32 17.74 -9.48
CA VAL A 192 17.70 18.26 -9.33
C VAL A 192 18.71 17.52 -10.23
N LEU A 193 18.32 16.41 -10.85
CA LEU A 193 19.24 15.64 -11.71
C LEU A 193 19.63 16.42 -12.97
N GLU A 194 20.94 16.51 -13.23
CA GLU A 194 21.46 17.13 -14.46
C GLU A 194 21.21 16.26 -15.69
N LYS A 195 21.37 14.94 -15.55
CA LYS A 195 21.16 13.95 -16.62
C LYS A 195 20.53 12.67 -16.05
N PRO A 196 19.39 12.22 -16.58
CA PRO A 196 18.57 12.90 -17.60
C PRO A 196 17.80 14.09 -17.00
N LYS A 197 17.55 15.14 -17.79
CA LYS A 197 16.96 16.40 -17.30
C LYS A 197 15.45 16.28 -17.12
N PHE A 198 15.00 16.33 -15.87
CA PHE A 198 13.57 16.36 -15.54
C PHE A 198 13.01 17.80 -15.61
N LYS A 199 11.69 17.92 -15.81
CA LYS A 199 10.99 19.21 -15.65
C LYS A 199 11.11 19.63 -14.18
N SER A 200 11.56 20.85 -13.89
CA SER A 200 11.71 21.34 -12.51
C SER A 200 10.39 21.37 -11.73
N THR A 201 9.27 21.43 -12.43
CA THR A 201 7.91 21.39 -11.87
C THR A 201 7.30 19.97 -11.86
N ILE A 202 8.10 18.92 -12.04
CA ILE A 202 7.60 17.55 -11.97
C ILE A 202 7.01 17.29 -10.59
N GLY A 203 5.72 16.93 -10.57
CA GLY A 203 4.98 16.66 -9.34
C GLY A 203 4.98 15.17 -8.98
N LYS A 204 4.84 14.88 -7.68
CA LYS A 204 4.81 13.51 -7.14
C LYS A 204 3.80 12.58 -7.83
N ARG A 205 2.65 13.10 -8.28
CA ARG A 205 1.64 12.31 -9.01
C ARG A 205 2.16 11.82 -10.34
N ALA A 206 2.81 12.68 -11.13
CA ALA A 206 3.35 12.31 -12.43
C ALA A 206 4.40 11.19 -12.31
N VAL A 207 5.28 11.30 -11.31
CA VAL A 207 6.28 10.28 -10.95
C VAL A 207 5.60 8.97 -10.56
N GLN A 208 4.61 9.03 -9.65
CA GLN A 208 3.88 7.85 -9.18
C GLN A 208 3.13 7.15 -10.32
N ASP A 209 2.41 7.90 -11.15
CA ASP A 209 1.63 7.40 -12.28
C ASP A 209 2.54 6.74 -13.32
N ARG A 210 3.73 7.32 -13.57
CA ARG A 210 4.72 6.72 -14.46
C ARG A 210 5.21 5.38 -13.94
N VAL A 211 5.56 5.26 -12.66
CA VAL A 211 5.98 3.97 -12.07
C VAL A 211 4.87 2.93 -12.19
N MET A 212 3.64 3.30 -11.85
CA MET A 212 2.49 2.39 -11.95
C MET A 212 2.27 1.91 -13.39
N LEU A 213 2.39 2.81 -14.37
CA LEU A 213 2.31 2.48 -15.79
C LEU A 213 3.41 1.49 -16.21
N LEU A 214 4.66 1.75 -15.82
CA LEU A 214 5.82 0.90 -16.16
C LEU A 214 5.66 -0.50 -15.56
N VAL A 215 5.33 -0.59 -14.26
CA VAL A 215 5.11 -1.87 -13.58
C VAL A 215 3.96 -2.65 -14.23
N THR A 216 2.88 -1.97 -14.60
CA THR A 216 1.72 -2.61 -15.26
C THR A 216 2.09 -3.15 -16.64
N LYS A 217 2.80 -2.35 -17.45
CA LYS A 217 3.28 -2.77 -18.76
C LYS A 217 4.25 -3.94 -18.66
N PHE A 218 5.19 -3.88 -17.72
CA PHE A 218 6.14 -4.95 -17.44
C PHE A 218 5.43 -6.26 -17.07
N LYS A 219 4.52 -6.23 -16.08
CA LYS A 219 3.74 -7.41 -15.69
C LYS A 219 2.97 -8.02 -16.86
N ARG A 220 2.36 -7.18 -17.71
CA ARG A 220 1.62 -7.63 -18.89
C ARG A 220 2.53 -8.29 -19.92
N ARG A 221 3.71 -7.72 -20.20
CA ARG A 221 4.69 -8.29 -21.13
C ARG A 221 5.20 -9.65 -20.63
N MET A 222 5.64 -9.72 -19.37
CA MET A 222 6.12 -10.97 -18.78
C MET A 222 5.06 -12.08 -18.76
N ALA A 223 3.79 -11.73 -18.52
CA ALA A 223 2.70 -12.69 -18.56
C ALA A 223 2.38 -13.18 -19.99
N ALA A 224 2.57 -12.33 -21.01
CA ALA A 224 2.42 -12.72 -22.41
C ALA A 224 3.55 -13.64 -22.86
N GLU A 225 4.80 -13.28 -22.58
CA GLU A 225 5.98 -14.07 -22.97
C GLU A 225 5.98 -15.45 -22.30
N ARG A 226 5.62 -15.55 -21.00
CA ARG A 226 5.45 -16.85 -20.32
C ARG A 226 4.37 -17.73 -20.95
N ARG A 227 3.34 -17.14 -21.55
CA ARG A 227 2.27 -17.86 -22.24
C ARG A 227 2.72 -18.37 -23.61
N GLU A 228 3.58 -17.63 -24.30
CA GLU A 228 3.98 -17.89 -25.69
C GLU A 228 5.25 -18.74 -25.80
N SER A 229 6.29 -18.46 -25.02
CA SER A 229 7.61 -19.11 -25.18
C SER A 229 7.93 -20.13 -24.09
N GLY A 230 7.24 -20.10 -22.95
CA GLY A 230 7.54 -20.95 -21.79
C GLY A 230 8.94 -20.73 -21.17
N ILE A 231 9.68 -19.72 -21.63
CA ILE A 231 11.07 -19.43 -21.25
C ILE A 231 11.15 -18.03 -20.64
N ASN A 232 12.08 -17.81 -19.71
CA ASN A 232 12.26 -16.50 -19.08
C ASN A 232 12.83 -15.48 -20.09
N PRO A 233 12.16 -14.34 -20.33
CA PRO A 233 12.59 -13.30 -21.25
C PRO A 233 13.94 -12.67 -20.87
N ARG A 234 14.65 -12.10 -21.85
CA ARG A 234 15.85 -11.31 -21.62
C ARG A 234 15.47 -9.98 -20.95
N MET A 235 15.88 -9.80 -19.69
CA MET A 235 15.56 -8.61 -18.90
C MET A 235 16.53 -7.47 -19.21
N SER A 236 16.01 -6.26 -19.43
CA SER A 236 16.82 -5.03 -19.41
C SER A 236 17.08 -4.56 -17.97
N GLU A 237 18.05 -3.67 -17.76
CA GLU A 237 18.34 -3.10 -16.43
C GLU A 237 17.09 -2.48 -15.78
N VAL A 238 16.28 -1.76 -16.56
CA VAL A 238 15.02 -1.17 -16.10
C VAL A 238 14.00 -2.25 -15.73
N ASP A 239 13.97 -3.36 -16.46
CA ASP A 239 13.07 -4.47 -16.20
C ASP A 239 13.42 -5.20 -14.89
N THR A 240 14.70 -5.37 -14.60
CA THR A 240 15.17 -5.94 -13.32
C THR A 240 14.72 -5.06 -12.16
N MET A 241 14.89 -3.74 -12.27
CA MET A 241 14.41 -2.81 -11.26
C MET A 241 12.89 -2.82 -11.12
N LEU A 242 12.14 -2.93 -12.23
CA LEU A 242 10.68 -3.03 -12.20
C LEU A 242 10.19 -4.34 -11.58
N GLU A 243 10.89 -5.44 -11.79
CA GLU A 243 10.60 -6.71 -11.11
C GLU A 243 10.81 -6.59 -9.61
N GLU A 244 11.90 -5.95 -9.18
CA GLU A 244 12.17 -5.71 -7.77
C GLU A 244 11.14 -4.78 -7.14
N ILE A 245 10.78 -3.67 -7.79
CA ILE A 245 9.71 -2.77 -7.34
C ILE A 245 8.40 -3.55 -7.19
N ALA A 246 8.06 -4.41 -8.17
CA ALA A 246 6.87 -5.23 -8.12
C ALA A 246 6.93 -6.33 -7.04
N ALA A 247 8.11 -6.83 -6.68
CA ALA A 247 8.30 -7.75 -5.57
C ALA A 247 8.08 -7.03 -4.23
N ARG A 248 8.71 -5.87 -4.02
CA ARG A 248 8.54 -5.05 -2.81
C ARG A 248 7.09 -4.65 -2.58
N GLU A 249 6.35 -4.29 -3.63
CA GLU A 249 4.92 -3.99 -3.50
C GLU A 249 4.11 -5.22 -3.04
N ARG A 250 4.41 -6.41 -3.57
CA ARG A 250 3.72 -7.66 -3.20
C ARG A 250 4.03 -8.07 -1.77
N GLU A 251 5.30 -8.02 -1.36
CA GLU A 251 5.73 -8.34 0.00
C GLU A 251 5.09 -7.40 1.02
N ALA A 252 5.07 -6.09 0.73
CA ALA A 252 4.37 -5.12 1.57
C ALA A 252 2.84 -5.36 1.63
N GLY A 253 2.25 -5.96 0.59
CA GLY A 253 0.86 -6.41 0.61
C GLY A 253 0.65 -7.61 1.54
N LEU A 254 1.46 -8.66 1.36
CA LEU A 254 1.40 -9.90 2.14
C LEU A 254 1.61 -9.66 3.64
N LEU A 255 2.60 -8.85 4.02
CA LEU A 255 2.84 -8.49 5.43
C LEU A 255 1.62 -7.83 6.07
N ARG A 256 0.85 -7.05 5.30
CA ARG A 256 -0.35 -6.39 5.81
C ARG A 256 -1.53 -7.33 5.93
N GLU A 257 -1.67 -8.27 4.98
CA GLU A 257 -2.70 -9.31 5.06
C GLU A 257 -2.49 -10.19 6.30
N THR A 258 -1.24 -10.58 6.59
CA THR A 258 -0.92 -11.36 7.79
C THR A 258 -1.14 -10.59 9.10
N GLU A 259 -0.81 -9.30 9.15
CA GLU A 259 -1.13 -8.41 10.28
C GLU A 259 -2.64 -8.29 10.52
N ALA A 260 -3.42 -8.13 9.44
CA ALA A 260 -4.87 -8.00 9.50
C ALA A 260 -5.54 -9.31 9.97
N ASP A 261 -5.10 -10.44 9.44
CA ASP A 261 -5.60 -11.76 9.85
C ASP A 261 -5.20 -12.12 11.28
N GLY A 262 -3.99 -11.75 11.71
CA GLY A 262 -3.57 -11.89 13.10
C GLY A 262 -4.45 -11.08 14.06
N SER A 263 -4.77 -9.84 13.69
CA SER A 263 -5.64 -8.96 14.47
C SER A 263 -7.08 -9.50 14.54
N LYS A 264 -7.64 -9.97 13.42
CA LYS A 264 -8.97 -10.60 13.40
C LYS A 264 -9.03 -11.84 14.28
N LYS A 265 -8.04 -12.75 14.18
CA LYS A 265 -7.95 -13.94 15.03
C LYS A 265 -7.88 -13.59 16.51
N LYS A 266 -7.17 -12.53 16.88
CA LYS A 266 -7.10 -12.06 18.27
C LYS A 266 -8.46 -11.58 18.79
N VAL A 267 -9.16 -10.76 18.00
CA VAL A 267 -10.51 -10.27 18.35
C VAL A 267 -11.51 -11.43 18.49
N GLU A 268 -11.44 -12.41 17.57
CA GLU A 268 -12.32 -13.58 17.61
C GLU A 268 -12.05 -14.46 18.84
N GLN A 269 -10.78 -14.66 19.22
CA GLN A 269 -10.41 -15.35 20.46
C GLN A 269 -10.89 -14.61 21.71
N GLU A 270 -10.80 -13.29 21.75
CA GLU A 270 -11.29 -12.49 22.88
C GLU A 270 -12.81 -12.56 23.00
N LYS A 271 -13.53 -12.52 21.86
CA LYS A 271 -14.99 -12.69 21.82
C LYS A 271 -15.40 -14.09 22.29
N ALA A 272 -14.73 -15.15 21.82
CA ALA A 272 -14.99 -16.52 22.24
C ALA A 272 -14.75 -16.72 23.75
N LYS A 273 -13.66 -16.15 24.30
CA LYS A 273 -13.38 -16.15 25.74
C LYS A 273 -14.45 -15.41 26.52
N GLY A 274 -14.91 -14.25 26.04
CA GLY A 274 -15.98 -13.48 26.66
C GLY A 274 -17.32 -14.22 26.68
N GLU A 275 -17.68 -14.88 25.57
CA GLU A 275 -18.88 -15.73 25.49
C GLU A 275 -18.79 -16.95 26.40
N GLU A 276 -17.61 -17.56 26.53
CA GLU A 276 -17.40 -18.69 27.44
C GLU A 276 -17.56 -18.27 28.91
N ILE A 277 -16.97 -17.14 29.30
CA ILE A 277 -17.12 -16.59 30.66
C ILE A 277 -18.60 -16.26 30.95
N ARG A 278 -19.32 -15.69 29.98
CA ARG A 278 -20.75 -15.38 30.11
C ARG A 278 -21.60 -16.65 30.28
N LYS A 279 -21.30 -17.72 29.52
CA LYS A 279 -21.98 -19.02 29.69
C LYS A 279 -21.69 -19.63 31.06
N ARG A 280 -20.43 -19.59 31.53
CA ARG A 280 -20.05 -20.09 32.87
C ARG A 280 -20.74 -19.34 34.00
N ALA A 281 -20.94 -18.02 33.86
CA ALA A 281 -21.63 -17.22 34.87
C ALA A 281 -23.15 -17.48 34.95
N MET A 282 -23.75 -17.98 33.86
CA MET A 282 -25.20 -18.27 33.77
C MET A 282 -25.55 -19.75 34.02
N GLU A 283 -24.54 -20.62 34.23
CA GLU A 283 -24.77 -22.03 34.57
C GLU A 283 -25.27 -22.17 36.01
N LYS A 284 -26.39 -22.87 36.21
CA LYS A 284 -26.86 -23.25 37.55
C LYS A 284 -25.97 -24.36 38.11
N LEU A 285 -25.83 -24.44 39.43
CA LEU A 285 -24.98 -25.43 40.15
C LEU A 285 -25.22 -26.91 39.77
N GLY A 286 -26.36 -27.26 39.19
CA GLY A 286 -26.65 -28.60 38.67
C GLY A 286 -26.03 -28.88 37.29
N ASP A 287 -25.86 -27.86 36.46
CA ASP A 287 -25.36 -27.98 35.09
C ASP A 287 -23.82 -28.06 35.05
N THR A 288 -23.15 -27.42 36.00
CA THR A 288 -21.69 -27.51 36.20
C THR A 288 -21.25 -28.95 36.54
N LYS A 289 -21.96 -29.62 37.46
CA LYS A 289 -21.73 -31.04 37.78
C LYS A 289 -21.98 -31.97 36.60
N LYS A 290 -23.02 -31.68 35.79
CA LYS A 290 -23.35 -32.45 34.58
C LYS A 290 -22.29 -32.26 33.48
N ARG A 291 -21.69 -31.06 33.39
CA ARG A 291 -20.59 -30.77 32.46
C ARG A 291 -19.29 -31.46 32.89
N GLU A 292 -18.95 -31.45 34.17
CA GLU A 292 -17.81 -32.21 34.71
C GLU A 292 -17.98 -33.72 34.53
N GLU A 293 -19.19 -34.25 34.76
CA GLU A 293 -19.52 -35.65 34.47
C GLU A 293 -19.51 -35.96 32.97
N SER A 294 -19.99 -35.06 32.11
CA SER A 294 -19.99 -35.24 30.65
C SER A 294 -18.59 -35.15 30.05
N ALA A 295 -17.73 -34.27 30.57
CA ALA A 295 -16.32 -34.21 30.20
C ALA A 295 -15.57 -35.46 30.69
N SER A 296 -15.91 -35.97 31.87
CA SER A 296 -15.40 -37.24 32.39
C SER A 296 -15.94 -38.49 31.66
N LYS A 297 -17.14 -38.43 31.07
CA LYS A 297 -17.74 -39.54 30.30
C LYS A 297 -17.34 -39.53 28.83
N LYS A 298 -17.12 -38.35 28.23
CA LYS A 298 -16.65 -38.21 26.83
C LYS A 298 -15.22 -38.73 26.64
N SER A 299 -14.42 -38.83 27.71
CA SER A 299 -13.11 -39.48 27.66
C SER A 299 -13.15 -41.02 27.72
N ARG A 300 -14.33 -41.64 27.82
CA ARG A 300 -14.48 -43.08 28.14
C ARG A 300 -15.25 -43.93 27.13
N ARG A 301 -15.88 -43.37 26.09
CA ARG A 301 -16.51 -44.16 25.02
C ARG A 301 -16.22 -43.56 23.65
N ASP A 302 -15.54 -44.37 22.83
CA ASP A 302 -15.40 -44.32 21.37
C ASP A 302 -15.42 -42.92 20.74
N SER A 303 -14.28 -42.24 20.81
CA SER A 303 -13.95 -41.18 19.87
C SER A 303 -12.98 -41.76 18.83
N PRO A 304 -13.31 -41.73 17.52
CA PRO A 304 -12.36 -42.06 16.47
C PRO A 304 -11.11 -41.20 16.64
N MET A 305 -9.93 -41.79 16.43
CA MET A 305 -8.63 -41.14 16.66
C MET A 305 -8.54 -39.82 15.88
N GLU A 306 -8.67 -38.69 16.59
CA GLU A 306 -8.45 -37.36 16.02
C GLU A 306 -6.95 -37.10 15.90
N TRP A 307 -6.47 -36.99 14.67
CA TRP A 307 -5.10 -36.63 14.35
C TRP A 307 -4.85 -35.19 14.80
N THR A 308 -3.98 -35.00 15.81
CA THR A 308 -3.60 -33.67 16.28
C THR A 308 -2.18 -33.33 15.81
N THR A 309 -2.02 -32.08 15.35
CA THR A 309 -0.82 -31.55 14.69
C THR A 309 0.52 -31.79 15.43
N PRO A 310 0.57 -31.81 16.78
CA PRO A 310 1.82 -32.12 17.50
C PRO A 310 2.24 -33.60 17.43
N HIS A 311 1.27 -34.52 17.47
CA HIS A 311 1.51 -35.96 17.39
C HIS A 311 2.03 -36.34 16.00
N ASP A 312 1.45 -35.74 14.96
CA ASP A 312 1.85 -35.96 13.57
C ASP A 312 3.24 -35.41 13.29
N ALA A 313 3.59 -34.27 13.87
CA ALA A 313 4.93 -33.73 13.79
C ALA A 313 5.98 -34.62 14.49
N ALA A 314 5.62 -35.30 15.58
CA ALA A 314 6.50 -36.26 16.25
C ALA A 314 6.68 -37.54 15.43
N LEU A 315 5.58 -38.11 14.92
CA LEU A 315 5.62 -39.29 14.05
C LEU A 315 6.36 -39.00 12.75
N CYS A 316 6.14 -37.84 12.11
CA CYS A 316 6.85 -37.44 10.90
C CYS A 316 8.35 -37.27 11.17
N ARG A 317 8.76 -36.70 12.31
CA ARG A 317 10.17 -36.62 12.69
C ARG A 317 10.79 -38.00 12.87
N GLU A 318 10.08 -38.94 13.49
CA GLU A 318 10.55 -40.29 13.74
C GLU A 318 10.64 -41.12 12.43
N VAL A 319 9.67 -40.94 11.53
CA VAL A 319 9.67 -41.51 10.17
C VAL A 319 10.80 -40.94 9.30
N LEU A 320 11.10 -39.63 9.41
CA LEU A 320 12.22 -39.02 8.71
C LEU A 320 13.58 -39.48 9.26
N LEU A 321 13.69 -39.70 10.58
CA LEU A 321 14.91 -40.20 11.23
C LEU A 321 15.22 -41.66 10.87
N GLN A 322 14.21 -42.53 10.86
CA GLN A 322 14.41 -43.94 10.50
C GLN A 322 14.33 -44.21 9.00
N ASN A 323 13.83 -43.24 8.22
CA ASN A 323 13.65 -43.22 6.77
C ASN A 323 13.40 -44.60 6.13
N PRO A 324 12.22 -45.21 6.36
CA PRO A 324 11.88 -46.55 5.84
C PRO A 324 11.70 -46.61 4.32
N TYR A 325 11.92 -45.50 3.59
CA TYR A 325 11.78 -45.40 2.14
C TYR A 325 13.07 -45.66 1.38
N THR A 326 14.21 -45.76 2.08
CA THR A 326 15.49 -46.22 1.51
C THR A 326 15.43 -47.68 1.06
N GLU A 327 14.54 -48.47 1.67
CA GLU A 327 14.33 -49.88 1.36
C GLU A 327 13.19 -50.13 0.36
N ARG A 328 13.41 -51.07 -0.58
CA ARG A 328 12.43 -51.41 -1.63
C ARG A 328 11.08 -51.81 -1.04
N LYS A 329 10.00 -51.38 -1.69
CA LYS A 329 8.63 -51.63 -1.27
C LYS A 329 8.37 -53.16 -1.18
N LYS A 330 7.71 -53.61 -0.11
CA LYS A 330 7.34 -55.02 0.20
C LYS A 330 8.49 -55.94 0.68
N THR A 331 9.59 -55.41 1.21
CA THR A 331 10.61 -56.22 1.90
C THR A 331 10.29 -56.43 3.38
N THR A 332 10.68 -57.59 3.92
CA THR A 332 10.50 -57.95 5.34
C THR A 332 11.23 -56.98 6.27
N GLN A 333 12.34 -56.39 5.84
CA GLN A 333 13.09 -55.39 6.62
C GLN A 333 12.32 -54.07 6.75
N ARG A 334 11.70 -53.58 5.68
CA ARG A 334 10.86 -52.38 5.73
C ARG A 334 9.63 -52.59 6.63
N ALA A 335 9.02 -53.77 6.60
CA ALA A 335 7.92 -54.12 7.49
C ALA A 335 8.36 -54.09 8.97
N LYS A 336 9.54 -54.63 9.29
CA LYS A 336 10.10 -54.58 10.64
C LYS A 336 10.32 -53.14 11.12
N ILE A 337 10.88 -52.26 10.28
CA ILE A 337 11.11 -50.85 10.62
C ILE A 337 9.80 -50.13 10.97
N TRP A 338 8.74 -50.34 10.17
CA TRP A 338 7.42 -49.78 10.47
C TRP A 338 6.85 -50.31 11.79
N GLN A 339 7.06 -51.59 12.09
CA GLN A 339 6.61 -52.21 13.33
C GLN A 339 7.30 -51.59 14.56
N THR A 340 8.61 -51.35 14.49
CA THR A 340 9.37 -50.69 15.57
C THR A 340 8.92 -49.25 15.82
N ILE A 341 8.64 -48.49 14.74
CA ILE A 341 8.13 -47.10 14.85
C ILE A 341 6.75 -47.09 15.50
N THR A 342 5.86 -48.01 15.11
CA THR A 342 4.52 -48.10 15.69
C THR A 342 4.52 -48.55 17.15
N ASP A 343 5.40 -49.48 17.53
CA ASP A 343 5.51 -49.96 18.91
C ASP A 343 6.17 -48.94 19.82
N GLY A 344 7.14 -48.17 19.32
CA GLY A 344 7.76 -47.05 20.01
C GLY A 344 6.77 -45.93 20.31
N SER A 345 5.93 -45.57 19.32
CA SER A 345 4.86 -44.58 19.49
C SER A 345 3.83 -45.02 20.53
N LYS A 346 3.38 -46.30 20.48
CA LYS A 346 2.45 -46.86 21.48
C LYS A 346 2.99 -46.80 22.91
N LYS A 347 4.25 -47.20 23.13
CA LYS A 347 4.88 -47.14 24.45
C LYS A 347 4.97 -45.72 25.00
N LYS A 348 5.21 -44.73 24.14
CA LYS A 348 5.29 -43.31 24.53
C LYS A 348 3.94 -42.78 24.99
N VAL A 349 2.87 -43.14 24.27
CA VAL A 349 1.49 -42.80 24.63
C VAL A 349 1.08 -43.44 25.95
N GLU A 350 1.43 -44.70 26.20
CA GLU A 350 1.16 -45.35 27.49
C GLU A 350 1.91 -44.69 28.66
N GLN A 351 3.16 -44.29 28.47
CA GLN A 351 3.93 -43.59 29.50
C GLN A 351 3.36 -42.20 29.81
N GLU A 352 2.92 -41.46 28.80
CA GLU A 352 2.28 -40.15 29.00
C GLU A 352 0.92 -40.28 29.69
N LYS A 353 0.15 -41.32 29.34
CA LYS A 353 -1.12 -41.64 30.00
C LYS A 353 -0.93 -42.03 31.46
N ALA A 354 0.08 -42.83 31.77
CA ALA A 354 0.43 -43.20 33.14
C ALA A 354 0.88 -41.99 33.98
N LYS A 355 1.70 -41.09 33.41
CA LYS A 355 2.09 -39.83 34.06
C LYS A 355 0.89 -38.91 34.29
N GLY A 356 -0.02 -38.83 33.32
CA GLY A 356 -1.26 -38.06 33.45
C GLY A 356 -2.19 -38.59 34.54
N GLU A 357 -2.33 -39.92 34.65
CA GLU A 357 -3.10 -40.56 35.72
C GLU A 357 -2.46 -40.37 37.10
N GLU A 358 -1.13 -40.39 37.20
CA GLU A 358 -0.41 -40.13 38.44
C GLU A 358 -0.61 -38.69 38.93
N ILE A 359 -0.52 -37.71 38.03
CA ILE A 359 -0.79 -36.29 38.34
C ILE A 359 -2.25 -36.09 38.78
N ARG A 360 -3.18 -36.77 38.12
CA ARG A 360 -4.61 -36.70 38.45
C ARG A 360 -4.92 -37.34 39.81
N LYS A 361 -4.28 -38.46 40.15
CA LYS A 361 -4.39 -39.06 41.50
C LYS A 361 -3.83 -38.14 42.57
N ARG A 362 -2.68 -37.51 42.29
CA ARG A 362 -2.01 -36.56 43.20
C ARG A 362 -2.85 -35.30 43.49
N ALA A 363 -3.64 -34.85 42.52
CA ALA A 363 -4.53 -33.70 42.68
C ALA A 363 -5.83 -34.01 43.46
N MET A 364 -6.17 -35.30 43.64
CA MET A 364 -7.42 -35.76 44.25
C MET A 364 -7.23 -36.35 45.67
N GLU A 365 -6.01 -36.35 46.20
CA GLU A 365 -5.74 -36.76 47.59
C GLU A 365 -6.33 -35.73 48.58
N LYS A 366 -7.00 -36.22 49.63
CA LYS A 366 -7.52 -35.37 50.71
C LYS A 366 -6.40 -35.12 51.72
N LEU A 367 -6.45 -33.95 52.39
CA LEU A 367 -5.46 -33.45 53.37
C LEU A 367 -5.02 -34.42 54.49
N GLY A 368 -5.79 -35.49 54.77
CA GLY A 368 -5.42 -36.52 55.74
C GLY A 368 -4.45 -37.58 55.20
N ASP A 369 -4.51 -37.88 53.91
CA ASP A 369 -3.68 -38.91 53.26
C ASP A 369 -2.27 -38.36 52.95
N THR A 370 -2.16 -37.06 52.70
CA THR A 370 -0.88 -36.35 52.54
C THR A 370 -0.07 -36.34 53.84
N LYS A 371 -0.72 -36.20 55.00
CA LYS A 371 -0.04 -36.22 56.33
C LYS A 371 0.51 -37.60 56.68
N LYS A 372 -0.23 -38.66 56.38
CA LYS A 372 0.16 -40.05 56.66
C LYS A 372 1.39 -40.48 55.84
N ARG A 373 1.60 -39.86 54.67
CA ARG A 373 2.78 -40.09 53.82
C ARG A 373 3.99 -39.25 54.24
N GLU A 374 3.78 -38.01 54.69
CA GLU A 374 4.86 -37.14 55.22
C GLU A 374 5.48 -37.70 56.50
N GLU A 375 4.71 -38.37 57.37
CA GLU A 375 5.25 -39.04 58.57
C GLU A 375 6.12 -40.27 58.25
N SER A 376 6.01 -40.85 57.05
CA SER A 376 6.76 -42.06 56.65
C SER A 376 8.02 -41.77 55.81
N ALA A 377 8.24 -40.54 55.39
CA ALA A 377 9.40 -40.15 54.57
C ALA A 377 10.45 -39.47 55.46
N SER A 378 11.54 -40.19 55.75
CA SER A 378 12.68 -39.67 56.49
C SER A 378 13.22 -38.35 55.89
N LYS A 379 13.56 -37.42 56.80
CA LYS A 379 14.13 -36.08 56.54
C LYS A 379 15.10 -36.08 55.36
N LYS A 380 14.72 -35.44 54.25
CA LYS A 380 15.67 -34.92 53.25
C LYS A 380 15.58 -33.40 53.17
N SER A 381 16.76 -32.82 53.37
CA SER A 381 17.10 -31.40 53.51
C SER A 381 16.51 -30.48 52.43
N ARG A 382 16.22 -29.22 52.81
CA ARG A 382 15.76 -28.13 51.94
C ARG A 382 16.66 -28.02 50.71
N ARG A 383 16.09 -28.12 49.51
CA ARG A 383 16.79 -27.86 48.23
C ARG A 383 17.19 -26.38 48.19
N SER A 384 18.49 -26.15 48.24
CA SER A 384 19.18 -24.85 48.29
C SER A 384 18.86 -23.96 47.08
N GLY A 385 18.69 -22.65 47.33
CA GLY A 385 18.49 -21.61 46.30
C GLY A 385 19.62 -21.52 45.26
N SER A 386 20.72 -22.24 45.44
CA SER A 386 21.81 -22.39 44.47
C SER A 386 21.36 -22.91 43.11
N MET A 387 20.45 -23.90 43.05
CA MET A 387 20.01 -24.49 41.78
C MET A 387 19.19 -23.53 40.91
N MET A 388 18.41 -22.63 41.53
CA MET A 388 17.62 -21.64 40.78
C MET A 388 18.52 -20.53 40.21
N VAL A 389 19.54 -20.14 40.95
CA VAL A 389 20.52 -19.15 40.50
C VAL A 389 21.40 -19.72 39.37
N GLU A 390 21.80 -20.99 39.45
CA GLU A 390 22.48 -21.68 38.34
C GLU A 390 21.60 -21.73 37.08
N TYR A 391 20.32 -22.09 37.22
CA TYR A 391 19.40 -22.10 36.08
C TYR A 391 19.24 -20.72 35.43
N LEU A 392 19.14 -19.66 36.25
CA LEU A 392 19.02 -18.29 35.74
C LEU A 392 20.32 -17.79 35.09
N LYS A 393 21.49 -18.18 35.62
CA LYS A 393 22.78 -17.90 34.99
C LYS A 393 22.94 -18.63 33.66
N GLU A 394 22.62 -19.92 33.61
CA GLU A 394 22.69 -20.74 32.39
C GLU A 394 21.73 -20.21 31.31
N LYS A 395 20.54 -19.75 31.70
CA LYS A 395 19.58 -19.14 30.78
C LYS A 395 20.09 -17.80 30.24
N ASN A 396 20.63 -16.93 31.10
CA ASN A 396 21.20 -15.66 30.67
C ASN A 396 22.43 -15.84 29.76
N GLU A 397 23.26 -16.85 30.01
CA GLU A 397 24.38 -17.19 29.13
C GLU A 397 23.92 -17.68 27.76
N LYS A 398 22.87 -18.51 27.70
CA LYS A 398 22.27 -18.94 26.43
C LYS A 398 21.66 -17.77 25.65
N ASP A 399 20.95 -16.88 26.32
CA ASP A 399 20.36 -15.70 25.68
C ASP A 399 21.44 -14.72 25.18
N ARG A 400 22.55 -14.58 25.91
CA ARG A 400 23.70 -13.77 25.48
C ARG A 400 24.41 -14.41 24.27
N ALA A 401 24.60 -15.72 24.27
CA ALA A 401 25.22 -16.44 23.15
C ALA A 401 24.37 -16.39 21.87
N ILE A 402 23.03 -16.35 21.99
CA ILE A 402 22.13 -16.16 20.85
C ILE A 402 22.32 -14.75 20.27
N LYS A 403 22.31 -13.72 21.11
CA LYS A 403 22.53 -12.34 20.68
C LYS A 403 23.89 -12.13 20.02
N GLU A 404 24.94 -12.75 20.55
CA GLU A 404 26.30 -12.66 19.99
C GLU A 404 26.36 -13.29 18.59
N ARG A 405 25.72 -14.46 18.37
CA ARG A 405 25.59 -15.05 17.03
C ARG A 405 24.77 -14.21 16.06
N GLU A 406 23.72 -13.53 16.54
CA GLU A 406 22.92 -12.63 15.71
C GLU A 406 23.75 -11.41 15.28
N LEU A 407 24.59 -10.87 16.18
CA LEU A 407 25.50 -9.76 15.91
C LEU A 407 26.60 -10.18 14.92
N GLU A 408 27.21 -11.35 15.10
CA GLU A 408 28.19 -11.89 14.15
C GLU A 408 27.60 -12.11 12.76
N LEU A 409 26.36 -12.60 12.67
CA LEU A 409 25.65 -12.75 11.41
C LEU A 409 25.37 -11.40 10.74
N HIS A 410 25.06 -10.38 11.53
CA HIS A 410 24.86 -9.02 11.03
C HIS A 410 26.16 -8.41 10.50
N GLU A 411 27.25 -8.47 11.28
CA GLU A 411 28.57 -7.99 10.87
C GLU A 411 29.12 -8.75 9.66
N ARG A 412 28.80 -10.04 9.51
CA ARG A 412 29.18 -10.81 8.33
C ARG A 412 28.42 -10.34 7.09
N LYS A 413 27.12 -10.05 7.22
CA LYS A 413 26.33 -9.48 6.12
C LYS A 413 26.82 -8.10 5.71
N GLU A 414 27.13 -7.23 6.67
CA GLU A 414 27.67 -5.90 6.37
C GLU A 414 29.05 -5.99 5.70
N ARG A 415 29.91 -6.92 6.10
CA ARG A 415 31.19 -7.17 5.41
C ARG A 415 30.99 -7.73 4.00
N GLU A 416 30.06 -8.67 3.80
CA GLU A 416 29.73 -9.19 2.47
C GLU A 416 29.18 -8.08 1.56
N ASP A 417 28.35 -7.20 2.09
CA ASP A 417 27.78 -6.07 1.35
C ASP A 417 28.82 -4.98 1.07
N SER A 418 29.74 -4.70 2.00
CA SER A 418 30.87 -3.81 1.76
C SER A 418 31.85 -4.37 0.72
N GLN A 419 32.15 -5.68 0.77
CA GLN A 419 32.98 -6.33 -0.25
C GLN A 419 32.32 -6.34 -1.62
N ARG A 420 30.99 -6.53 -1.69
CA ARG A 420 30.23 -6.38 -2.94
C ARG A 420 30.30 -4.95 -3.45
N HIS A 421 30.19 -3.96 -2.57
CA HIS A 421 30.32 -2.55 -2.93
C HIS A 421 31.70 -2.22 -3.50
N ASP A 422 32.77 -2.66 -2.83
CA ASP A 422 34.15 -2.46 -3.29
C ASP A 422 34.46 -3.21 -4.60
N THR A 423 33.92 -4.43 -4.77
CA THR A 423 34.05 -5.19 -6.03
C THR A 423 33.34 -4.48 -7.19
N ILE A 424 32.19 -3.87 -6.93
CA ILE A 424 31.46 -3.06 -7.92
C ILE A 424 32.24 -1.80 -8.28
N LEU A 425 32.91 -1.16 -7.31
CA LEU A 425 33.73 0.04 -7.56
C LEU A 425 35.03 -0.26 -8.31
N GLN A 426 35.59 -1.47 -8.22
CA GLN A 426 36.76 -1.89 -9.02
C GLN A 426 36.41 -2.33 -10.46
N LEU A 427 35.13 -2.49 -10.79
CA LEU A 427 34.62 -2.87 -12.11
C LEU A 427 34.15 -1.65 -12.95
N ILE A 428 34.32 -0.43 -12.43
CA ILE A 428 34.12 0.87 -13.10
C ILE A 428 35.49 1.50 -13.32
#